data_AF-A0A2R6C640-F1
#
_entry.id   AF-A0A2R6C640-F1
#
_cell.length_a   1.000
_cell.length_b   1.000
_cell.length_c   1.000
_cell.angle_alpha   90.00
_cell.angle_beta   90.00
_cell.angle_gamma   90.00
#
_symmetry.space_group_name_H-M   'P 1'
#
loop_
_entity.id
_entity.type
_entity.pdbx_description
1 polymer ?
#
loop_
_entity_poly.entity_id
_entity_poly.type
_entity_poly.pdbx_seq_one_letter_code
_entity_poly.pdbx_strand_id
1 'polypeptide(L)'
;MGLVADSLSRKGVLLASSVATFATASILLPTQAVWLVHPQLFWLIFISLSAFVNVFFLAEDALKSEFWPTERRGLYTATVRTASLGGSIPVLLYASTLPITQYFYLGLTVFAAGVTASAAWYRYGVETGKKRSANIWANTKHAA
;
A
#
# COMPACT_ATOMS: atom_id res chain seq x y z
N MET A 1 0.07 -14.84 -11.17
CA MET A 1 0.22 -13.37 -11.02
C MET A 1 1.66 -12.89 -10.81
N GLY A 2 2.67 -13.75 -10.64
CA GLY A 2 4.07 -13.30 -10.40
C GLY A 2 4.82 -12.76 -11.62
N LEU A 3 4.62 -13.33 -12.82
CA LEU A 3 5.45 -13.02 -14.01
C LEU A 3 5.14 -11.67 -14.68
N VAL A 4 3.90 -11.16 -14.55
CA VAL A 4 3.51 -9.85 -15.10
C VAL A 4 3.87 -8.72 -14.12
N ALA A 5 3.88 -8.99 -12.81
CA ALA A 5 4.28 -8.02 -11.81
C ALA A 5 5.77 -7.67 -11.90
N ASP A 6 6.62 -8.60 -12.37
CA ASP A 6 8.05 -8.37 -12.56
C ASP A 6 8.41 -7.50 -13.78
N SER A 7 7.46 -7.28 -14.71
CA SER A 7 7.66 -6.38 -15.86
C SER A 7 7.13 -4.96 -15.64
N LEU A 8 6.33 -4.76 -14.58
CA LEU A 8 5.74 -3.46 -14.21
C LEU A 8 6.69 -2.68 -13.30
N SER A 9 6.76 -1.36 -13.49
CA SER A 9 7.51 -0.49 -12.57
C SER A 9 6.85 -0.56 -11.19
N ARG A 10 7.61 -1.00 -10.19
CA ARG A 10 7.18 -1.18 -8.80
C ARG A 10 6.81 0.16 -8.17
N LYS A 11 7.55 1.22 -8.50
CA LYS A 11 7.20 2.60 -8.13
C LYS A 11 5.87 3.05 -8.75
N GLY A 12 5.68 2.74 -10.03
CA GLY A 12 4.44 3.04 -10.75
C GLY A 12 3.25 2.30 -10.16
N VAL A 13 3.40 1.01 -9.85
CA VAL A 13 2.35 0.20 -9.23
C VAL A 13 2.00 0.70 -7.83
N LEU A 14 3.01 1.06 -7.01
CA LEU A 14 2.77 1.64 -5.68
C LEU A 14 1.97 2.95 -5.76
N LEU A 15 2.38 3.88 -6.64
CA LEU A 15 1.68 5.14 -6.82
C LEU A 15 0.26 4.92 -7.38
N ALA A 16 0.12 4.15 -8.46
CA ALA A 16 -1.16 3.90 -9.09
C ALA A 16 -2.16 3.23 -8.14
N SER A 17 -1.72 2.23 -7.37
CA SER A 17 -2.58 1.55 -6.39
C SER A 17 -2.97 2.45 -5.21
N SER A 18 -2.06 3.31 -4.72
CA SER A 18 -2.39 4.29 -3.67
C SER A 18 -3.42 5.32 -4.16
N VAL A 19 -3.26 5.83 -5.39
CA VAL A 19 -4.20 6.79 -6.01
C VAL A 19 -5.55 6.13 -6.26
N ALA A 20 -5.58 4.91 -6.81
CA ALA A 20 -6.81 4.16 -7.03
C ALA A 20 -7.54 3.87 -5.71
N THR A 21 -6.80 3.54 -4.64
CA THR A 21 -7.34 3.36 -3.30
C THR A 21 -8.00 4.64 -2.79
N PHE A 22 -7.27 5.76 -2.83
CA PHE A 22 -7.78 7.06 -2.37
C PHE A 22 -8.99 7.53 -3.18
N ALA A 23 -8.92 7.42 -4.51
CA ALA A 23 -10.02 7.78 -5.41
C ALA A 23 -11.27 6.94 -5.12
N THR A 24 -11.12 5.62 -4.98
CA THR A 24 -12.24 4.72 -4.69
C THR A 24 -12.84 5.00 -3.31
N ALA A 25 -12.00 5.20 -2.29
CA ALA A 25 -12.46 5.57 -0.97
C ALA A 25 -13.21 6.92 -0.97
N SER A 26 -12.77 7.87 -1.80
CA SER A 26 -13.39 9.20 -1.91
C SER A 26 -14.81 9.16 -2.45
N ILE A 27 -15.19 8.09 -3.18
CA ILE A 27 -16.55 7.89 -3.68
C ILE A 27 -17.53 7.59 -2.54
N LEU A 28 -17.09 6.97 -1.43
CA LEU A 28 -17.96 6.54 -0.33
C LEU A 28 -18.66 7.70 0.39
N LEU A 29 -18.01 8.87 0.51
CA LEU A 29 -18.63 10.04 1.15
C LEU A 29 -19.78 10.67 0.34
N PRO A 30 -19.58 11.12 -0.91
CA PRO A 30 -20.65 11.76 -1.68
C PRO A 30 -21.80 10.81 -2.01
N THR A 31 -21.54 9.49 -2.05
CA THR A 31 -22.56 8.48 -2.34
C THR A 31 -23.21 7.89 -1.07
N GLN A 32 -22.90 8.43 0.12
CA GLN A 32 -23.34 7.89 1.42
C GLN A 32 -24.83 7.60 1.49
N ALA A 33 -25.67 8.56 1.11
CA ALA A 33 -27.12 8.38 1.14
C ALA A 33 -27.60 7.22 0.25
N VAL A 34 -26.90 6.94 -0.86
CA VAL A 34 -27.29 5.94 -1.86
C VAL A 34 -26.93 4.54 -1.39
N TRP A 35 -25.70 4.31 -0.93
CA TRP A 35 -25.28 2.96 -0.52
C TRP A 35 -25.81 2.57 0.86
N LEU A 36 -26.29 3.51 1.68
CA LEU A 36 -27.05 3.21 2.91
C LEU A 36 -28.41 2.57 2.61
N VAL A 37 -29.03 2.91 1.48
CA VAL A 37 -30.31 2.33 1.02
C VAL A 37 -30.07 1.09 0.15
N HIS A 38 -28.96 1.07 -0.61
CA HIS A 38 -28.60 -0.01 -1.53
C HIS A 38 -27.28 -0.68 -1.11
N PRO A 39 -27.32 -1.70 -0.24
CA PRO A 39 -26.11 -2.33 0.29
C PRO A 39 -25.26 -3.02 -0.80
N GLN A 40 -25.84 -3.39 -1.95
CA GLN A 40 -25.07 -3.93 -3.07
C GLN A 40 -24.04 -2.91 -3.60
N LEU A 41 -24.41 -1.63 -3.65
CA LEU A 41 -23.50 -0.57 -4.10
C LEU A 41 -22.32 -0.41 -3.13
N PHE A 42 -22.59 -0.50 -1.81
CA PHE A 42 -21.54 -0.49 -0.80
C PHE A 42 -20.54 -1.62 -1.06
N TRP A 43 -21.02 -2.84 -1.25
CA TRP A 43 -20.15 -4.00 -1.48
C TRP A 43 -19.32 -3.88 -2.75
N LEU A 44 -19.89 -3.37 -3.85
CA LEU A 44 -19.14 -3.17 -5.09
C LEU A 44 -17.98 -2.18 -4.90
N ILE A 45 -18.25 -1.04 -4.24
CA ILE A 45 -17.22 -0.04 -3.94
C ILE A 45 -16.19 -0.62 -2.97
N PHE A 46 -16.63 -1.33 -1.93
CA PHE A 46 -15.77 -1.92 -0.91
C PHE A 46 -14.85 -3.02 -1.45
N ILE A 47 -15.36 -3.91 -2.32
CA ILE A 47 -14.56 -4.94 -2.99
C ILE A 47 -13.49 -4.30 -3.87
N SER A 48 -13.86 -3.28 -4.65
CA SER A 48 -12.93 -2.55 -5.50
C SER A 48 -11.84 -1.86 -4.67
N LEU A 49 -12.23 -1.17 -3.60
CA LEU A 49 -11.31 -0.58 -2.64
C LEU A 49 -10.35 -1.62 -2.05
N SER A 50 -10.90 -2.76 -1.61
CA SER A 50 -10.11 -3.85 -1.03
C SER A 50 -9.10 -4.41 -2.02
N ALA A 51 -9.47 -4.57 -3.29
CA ALA A 51 -8.54 -5.02 -4.33
C ALA A 51 -7.36 -4.05 -4.48
N PHE A 52 -7.61 -2.74 -4.56
CA PHE A 52 -6.54 -1.74 -4.67
C PHE A 52 -5.66 -1.66 -3.41
N VAL A 53 -6.24 -1.76 -2.22
CA VAL A 53 -5.50 -1.83 -0.96
C VAL A 53 -4.56 -3.04 -0.93
N ASN A 54 -5.02 -4.21 -1.37
CA ASN A 54 -4.18 -5.41 -1.44
C ASN A 54 -3.03 -5.25 -2.44
N VAL A 55 -3.27 -4.64 -3.60
CA VAL A 55 -2.21 -4.34 -4.58
C VAL A 55 -1.19 -3.36 -3.99
N PHE A 56 -1.67 -2.34 -3.25
CA PHE A 56 -0.81 -1.38 -2.55
C PHE A 56 0.11 -2.08 -1.54
N PHE A 57 -0.43 -2.92 -0.66
CA PHE A 57 0.37 -3.67 0.32
C PHE A 57 1.37 -4.61 -0.35
N LEU A 58 0.99 -5.27 -1.45
CA LEU A 58 1.89 -6.13 -2.20
C LEU A 58 3.08 -5.34 -2.80
N ALA A 59 2.80 -4.15 -3.35
CA ALA A 59 3.82 -3.26 -3.89
C ALA A 59 4.72 -2.69 -2.78
N GLU A 60 4.15 -2.38 -1.61
CA GLU A 60 4.88 -1.91 -0.43
C GLU A 60 5.84 -2.98 0.10
N ASP A 61 5.43 -4.23 0.18
CA ASP A 61 6.28 -5.33 0.64
C ASP A 61 7.40 -5.65 -0.37
N ALA A 62 7.10 -5.56 -1.68
CA ALA A 62 8.11 -5.60 -2.71
C ALA A 62 9.11 -4.43 -2.58
N LEU A 63 8.66 -3.24 -2.17
CA LEU A 63 9.54 -2.09 -1.95
C LEU A 63 10.54 -2.32 -0.81
N LYS A 64 10.05 -2.77 0.35
CA LYS A 64 10.89 -3.04 1.53
C LYS A 64 11.98 -4.05 1.19
N SER A 65 11.70 -4.96 0.25
CA SER A 65 12.65 -5.94 -0.23
C SER A 65 13.86 -5.32 -0.95
N GLU A 66 13.66 -4.22 -1.66
CA GLU A 66 14.68 -3.51 -2.44
C GLU A 66 15.43 -2.47 -1.62
N PHE A 67 14.74 -1.85 -0.66
CA PHE A 67 15.29 -0.73 0.11
C PHE A 67 16.48 -1.11 1.00
N TRP A 68 16.52 -2.35 1.49
CA TRP A 68 17.53 -2.81 2.43
C TRP A 68 18.47 -3.86 1.80
N PRO A 69 19.51 -3.48 1.03
CA PRO A 69 20.48 -4.42 0.47
C PRO A 69 21.53 -4.83 1.51
N THR A 70 21.09 -5.31 2.68
CA THR A 70 21.97 -5.65 3.81
C THR A 70 21.57 -6.97 4.45
N GLU A 71 22.51 -7.63 5.15
CA GLU A 71 22.23 -8.87 5.90
C GLU A 71 21.19 -8.69 7.01
N ARG A 72 21.03 -7.46 7.52
CA ARG A 72 20.03 -7.09 8.55
C ARG A 72 18.67 -6.71 7.97
N ARG A 73 18.43 -6.95 6.67
CA ARG A 73 17.15 -6.65 6.00
C ARG A 73 15.93 -7.21 6.74
N GLY A 74 16.05 -8.42 7.29
CA GLY A 74 14.97 -9.03 8.08
C GLY A 74 14.59 -8.19 9.30
N LEU A 75 15.59 -7.68 10.03
CA LEU A 75 15.38 -6.83 11.20
C LEU A 75 14.75 -5.48 10.82
N TYR A 76 15.24 -4.81 9.77
CA TYR A 76 14.65 -3.53 9.33
C TYR A 76 13.21 -3.69 8.84
N THR A 77 12.93 -4.77 8.10
CA THR A 77 11.56 -5.08 7.65
C THR A 77 10.64 -5.37 8.85
N ALA A 78 11.12 -6.13 9.84
CA ALA A 78 10.38 -6.41 11.05
C ALA A 78 10.08 -5.13 11.85
N THR A 79 11.06 -4.25 12.03
CA THR A 79 10.87 -2.97 12.74
C THR A 79 9.82 -2.10 12.06
N VAL A 80 9.90 -1.92 10.75
CA VAL A 80 8.91 -1.13 9.99
C VAL A 80 7.52 -1.75 10.10
N ARG A 81 7.42 -3.08 10.02
CA ARG A 81 6.13 -3.79 10.14
C ARG A 81 5.54 -3.66 11.54
N THR A 82 6.35 -3.82 12.58
CA THR A 82 5.91 -3.65 13.97
C THR A 82 5.49 -2.21 14.24
N ALA A 83 6.22 -1.22 13.73
CA ALA A 83 5.83 0.18 13.86
C ALA A 83 4.51 0.49 13.14
N SER A 84 4.32 -0.05 11.93
CA SER A 84 3.09 0.13 11.14
C SER A 84 1.88 -0.55 11.81
N LEU A 85 2.01 -1.81 12.22
CA LEU A 85 0.94 -2.55 12.90
C LEU A 85 0.67 -2.00 14.32
N GLY A 86 1.70 -1.59 15.05
CA GLY A 86 1.55 -0.97 16.35
C GLY A 86 0.88 0.40 16.24
N GLY A 87 1.27 1.20 15.25
CA GLY A 87 0.70 2.52 14.97
C GLY A 87 -0.76 2.46 14.51
N SER A 88 -1.22 1.36 13.92
CA SER A 88 -2.62 1.21 13.52
C SER A 88 -3.57 0.97 14.71
N ILE A 89 -3.08 0.39 15.81
CA ILE A 89 -3.90 0.11 17.01
C ILE A 89 -4.62 1.37 17.54
N PRO A 90 -3.94 2.49 17.86
CA PRO A 90 -4.62 3.68 18.36
C PRO A 90 -5.59 4.27 17.33
N VAL A 91 -5.26 4.18 16.03
CA VAL A 91 -6.14 4.65 14.95
C VAL A 91 -7.42 3.82 14.89
N LEU A 92 -7.31 2.49 15.00
CA LEU A 92 -8.45 1.58 15.01
C LEU A 92 -9.33 1.76 16.26
N LEU A 93 -8.70 1.93 17.43
CA LEU A 93 -9.41 2.21 18.67
C LEU A 93 -10.19 3.52 18.57
N TYR A 94 -9.56 4.58 18.06
CA TYR A 94 -10.23 5.86 17.84
C TYR A 94 -11.36 5.74 16.81
N ALA A 95 -11.09 5.09 15.67
CA ALA A 95 -12.06 4.89 14.60
C ALA A 95 -13.34 4.18 15.06
N SER A 96 -13.24 3.26 16.03
CA SER A 96 -14.40 2.55 16.57
C SER A 96 -15.38 3.43 17.36
N THR A 97 -14.93 4.62 17.78
CA THR A 97 -15.76 5.60 18.51
C THR A 97 -16.41 6.63 17.60
N LEU A 98 -16.04 6.67 16.31
CA LEU A 98 -16.49 7.69 15.39
C LEU A 98 -17.83 7.35 14.71
N PRO A 99 -18.71 8.34 14.50
CA PRO A 99 -19.82 8.22 13.57
C PRO A 99 -19.32 7.87 12.16
N ILE A 100 -20.15 7.15 11.39
CA ILE A 100 -19.78 6.59 10.08
C ILE A 100 -19.15 7.62 9.11
N THR A 101 -19.67 8.85 9.09
CA THR A 101 -19.13 9.90 8.23
C THR A 101 -17.73 10.33 8.66
N GLN A 102 -17.49 10.51 9.97
CA GLN A 102 -16.17 10.85 10.50
C GLN A 102 -15.17 9.69 10.34
N TYR A 103 -15.64 8.44 10.46
CA TYR A 103 -14.86 7.25 10.16
C TYR A 103 -14.33 7.25 8.72
N PHE A 104 -15.16 7.59 7.73
CA PHE A 104 -14.72 7.68 6.33
C PHE A 104 -13.77 8.84 6.08
N TYR A 105 -13.98 10.01 6.71
CA TYR A 105 -13.00 11.10 6.64
C TYR A 105 -11.64 10.70 7.22
N LEU A 106 -11.62 10.03 8.38
CA LEU A 106 -10.39 9.50 8.96
C LEU A 106 -9.70 8.54 7.98
N GLY A 107 -10.44 7.60 7.38
CA GLY A 107 -9.91 6.70 6.36
C GLY A 107 -9.29 7.43 5.16
N LEU A 108 -9.94 8.50 4.68
CA LEU A 108 -9.40 9.33 3.60
C LEU A 108 -8.09 10.03 3.99
N THR A 109 -7.96 10.52 5.21
CA THR A 109 -6.70 11.12 5.66
C THR A 109 -5.55 10.11 5.68
N VAL A 110 -5.83 8.87 6.09
CA VAL A 110 -4.85 7.77 6.07
C VAL A 110 -4.44 7.43 4.64
N PHE A 111 -5.42 7.28 3.73
CA PHE A 111 -5.11 7.00 2.33
C PHE A 111 -4.41 8.17 1.63
N ALA A 112 -4.73 9.42 1.97
CA ALA A 112 -4.03 10.61 1.46
C ALA A 112 -2.56 10.63 1.90
N ALA A 113 -2.27 10.24 3.15
CA ALA A 113 -0.90 10.06 3.61
C ALA A 113 -0.18 8.96 2.80
N GLY A 114 -0.86 7.85 2.50
CA GLY A 114 -0.35 6.80 1.62
C GLY A 114 -0.02 7.27 0.20
N VAL A 115 -0.90 8.09 -0.41
CA VAL A 115 -0.65 8.72 -1.72
C VAL A 115 0.55 9.65 -1.65
N THR A 116 0.65 10.46 -0.61
CA THR A 116 1.75 11.41 -0.42
C THR A 116 3.09 10.69 -0.30
N ALA A 117 3.14 9.63 0.52
CA ALA A 117 4.33 8.79 0.66
C ALA A 117 4.71 8.10 -0.66
N SER A 118 3.72 7.57 -1.39
CA SER A 118 3.94 6.91 -2.68
C SER A 118 4.41 7.88 -3.75
N ALA A 119 3.89 9.11 -3.76
CA ALA A 119 4.31 10.16 -4.68
C ALA A 119 5.73 10.64 -4.39
N ALA A 120 6.07 10.83 -3.11
CA ALA A 120 7.44 11.12 -2.68
C ALA A 120 8.39 10.01 -3.13
N TRP A 121 8.01 8.76 -2.94
CA TRP A 121 8.80 7.61 -3.38
C TRP A 121 8.91 7.50 -4.90
N TYR A 122 7.85 7.80 -5.64
CA TYR A 122 7.88 7.81 -7.11
C TYR A 122 8.91 8.81 -7.64
N ARG A 123 8.99 9.99 -7.01
CA ARG A 123 9.90 11.07 -7.42
C ARG A 123 11.35 10.90 -6.95
N TYR A 124 11.56 10.44 -5.71
CA TYR A 124 12.89 10.41 -5.09
C TYR A 124 13.43 9.01 -4.82
N GLY A 125 12.58 7.99 -4.83
CA GLY A 125 12.98 6.62 -4.57
C GLY A 125 13.97 6.12 -5.63
N VAL A 126 14.62 4.99 -5.35
CA VAL A 126 15.44 4.27 -6.33
C VAL A 126 14.71 2.97 -6.66
N GLU A 127 14.64 2.62 -7.94
CA GLU A 127 14.03 1.36 -8.38
C GLU A 127 15.15 0.44 -8.85
N THR A 128 15.33 -0.69 -8.17
CA THR A 128 16.37 -1.66 -8.55
C THR A 128 15.85 -2.67 -9.60
N GLY A 129 14.52 -2.77 -9.74
CA GLY A 129 13.84 -3.63 -10.69
C GLY A 129 13.65 -3.05 -12.10
N LYS A 130 14.71 -3.00 -12.92
CA LYS A 130 14.61 -3.06 -14.39
C LYS A 130 15.13 -4.41 -14.88
N LYS A 131 14.33 -5.48 -14.74
CA LYS A 131 14.66 -6.85 -15.19
C LYS A 131 15.81 -7.58 -14.48
N ARG A 132 16.34 -7.10 -13.35
CA ARG A 132 17.28 -7.88 -12.54
C ARG A 132 16.55 -8.54 -11.38
N SER A 133 16.24 -9.81 -11.55
CA SER A 133 15.86 -10.72 -10.48
C SER A 133 16.83 -10.56 -9.29
N ALA A 134 16.32 -10.73 -8.06
CA ALA A 134 17.07 -10.72 -6.81
C ALA A 134 18.20 -11.79 -6.72
N ASN A 135 18.55 -12.45 -7.82
CA ASN A 135 19.60 -13.46 -7.95
C ASN A 135 21.03 -12.92 -8.08
N ILE A 136 21.26 -11.60 -8.04
CA ILE A 136 22.63 -11.05 -8.10
C ILE A 136 23.49 -11.53 -6.91
N TRP A 137 22.86 -11.84 -5.77
CA TRP A 137 23.57 -12.26 -4.55
C TRP A 137 24.07 -13.72 -4.57
N ALA A 138 23.62 -14.55 -5.51
CA ALA A 138 24.13 -15.92 -5.64
C ALA A 138 25.50 -15.98 -6.36
N ASN A 139 25.82 -14.98 -7.21
CA ASN A 139 27.02 -15.00 -8.04
C ASN A 139 28.24 -14.29 -7.42
N THR A 140 28.09 -13.55 -6.31
CA THR A 140 29.22 -12.88 -5.65
C THR A 140 29.99 -13.77 -4.68
N LYS A 141 29.50 -14.99 -4.38
CA LYS A 141 30.19 -15.95 -3.50
C LYS A 141 31.21 -16.87 -4.22
N HIS A 142 31.42 -16.71 -5.52
CA HIS A 142 32.37 -17.51 -6.29
C HIS A 142 33.53 -16.71 -6.92
N ALA A 143 33.75 -15.47 -6.48
CA ALA A 143 34.80 -14.59 -7.01
C ALA A 143 35.83 -14.15 -5.94
N ALA A 144 36.00 -14.93 -4.86
CA ALA A 144 37.06 -14.74 -3.88
C ALA A 144 37.70 -16.08 -3.55
#